data_AF-A0A9D8TKU2-F1
#
_entry.id   AF-A0A9D8TKU2-F1
#
_cell.length_a   1.000
_cell.length_b   1.000
_cell.length_c   1.000
_cell.angle_alpha   90.00
_cell.angle_beta   90.00
_cell.angle_gamma   90.00
#
_symmetry.space_group_name_H-M   'P 1'
#
loop_
_entity.id
_entity.type
_entity.pdbx_description
1 polymer ?
#
loop_
_entity_poly.entity_id
_entity_poly.type
_entity_poly.pdbx_seq_one_letter_code
_entity_poly.pdbx_strand_id
1 'polypeptide(L)'
;GQRNEERPLGSHQKVVPYLGYTSPKEFYQPIYSVEKNRNNNLPDYRSTLYWQPNLTCDENGMADFRFYTGDSKSDCTILVEGIGPKGEILRKVLQVKGQ
;
A
#
# COMPACT_ATOMS: atom_id res chain seq x y z
N GLY A 1 -13.36 -37.73 -38.99
CA GLY A 1 -13.29 -38.05 -37.55
C GLY A 1 -11.91 -38.56 -37.21
N GLN A 2 -11.13 -37.78 -36.47
CA GLN A 2 -10.04 -38.27 -35.62
C GLN A 2 -10.07 -37.41 -34.35
N ARG A 3 -10.15 -38.08 -33.20
CA ARG A 3 -10.34 -37.50 -31.87
C ARG A 3 -9.03 -36.90 -31.38
N ASN A 4 -9.08 -35.67 -30.87
CA ASN A 4 -8.02 -35.12 -30.02
C ASN A 4 -7.98 -35.93 -28.73
N GLU A 5 -6.90 -36.67 -28.50
CA GLU A 5 -6.61 -37.27 -27.19
C GLU A 5 -6.07 -36.18 -26.27
N GLU A 6 -6.95 -35.60 -25.44
CA GLU A 6 -6.52 -34.84 -24.27
C GLU A 6 -5.86 -35.80 -23.28
N ARG A 7 -4.54 -35.73 -23.14
CA ARG A 7 -3.83 -36.47 -22.10
C ARG A 7 -4.27 -35.91 -20.74
N PRO A 8 -4.76 -36.74 -19.80
CA PRO A 8 -5.12 -36.25 -18.49
C PRO A 8 -3.87 -35.74 -17.77
N LEU A 9 -3.90 -34.49 -17.30
CA LEU A 9 -2.84 -33.94 -16.46
C LEU A 9 -2.74 -34.82 -15.20
N GLY A 10 -1.53 -35.31 -14.91
CA GLY A 10 -1.29 -36.16 -13.74
C GLY A 10 -1.68 -35.43 -12.45
N SER A 11 -2.06 -36.19 -11.42
CA SER A 11 -2.56 -35.71 -10.11
C SER A 11 -1.64 -34.76 -9.32
N HIS A 12 -0.50 -34.38 -9.89
CA HIS A 12 0.53 -33.52 -9.31
C HIS A 12 0.77 -32.23 -10.13
N GLN A 13 -0.02 -31.96 -11.17
CA GLN A 13 0.05 -30.70 -11.93
C GLN A 13 -1.00 -29.70 -11.45
N LYS A 14 -0.54 -28.67 -10.74
CA LYS A 14 -1.36 -27.52 -10.37
C LYS A 14 -1.16 -26.42 -11.42
N VAL A 15 -2.18 -26.14 -12.23
CA VAL A 15 -2.18 -24.97 -13.11
C VAL A 15 -2.35 -23.74 -12.22
N VAL A 16 -1.30 -22.93 -12.10
CA VAL A 16 -1.39 -21.62 -11.45
C VAL A 16 -1.69 -20.60 -12.55
N PRO A 17 -2.90 -20.03 -12.63
CA PRO A 17 -3.17 -18.97 -13.59
C PRO A 17 -2.25 -17.79 -13.27
N TYR A 18 -1.59 -17.26 -14.29
CA TYR A 18 -0.87 -15.99 -14.16
C TYR A 18 -1.88 -14.93 -13.73
N LEU A 19 -1.71 -14.39 -12.52
CA LEU A 19 -2.37 -13.14 -12.15
C LEU A 19 -1.82 -12.09 -13.11
N GLY A 20 -2.60 -11.76 -14.14
CA GLY A 20 -2.25 -10.75 -15.13
C GLY A 20 -2.09 -9.37 -14.49
N TYR A 21 -2.04 -8.35 -15.34
CA TYR A 21 -1.96 -6.96 -14.89
C TYR A 21 -3.16 -6.62 -13.97
N THR A 22 -2.87 -6.29 -12.70
CA THR A 22 -3.89 -5.77 -11.78
C THR A 22 -3.96 -4.26 -11.94
N SER A 23 -5.17 -3.71 -12.06
CA SER A 23 -5.34 -2.26 -12.01
C SER A 23 -4.76 -1.72 -10.70
N PRO A 24 -4.07 -0.56 -10.71
CA PRO A 24 -3.61 0.08 -9.48
C PRO A 24 -4.79 0.25 -8.54
N LYS A 25 -4.72 -0.37 -7.37
CA LYS A 25 -5.73 -0.15 -6.33
C LYS A 25 -5.38 1.15 -5.63
N GLU A 26 -6.22 2.17 -5.79
CA GLU A 26 -6.10 3.37 -4.97
C GLU A 26 -6.22 2.98 -3.50
N PHE A 27 -5.28 3.46 -2.68
CA PHE A 27 -5.31 3.17 -1.25
C PHE A 27 -6.44 3.99 -0.61
N TYR A 28 -7.39 3.33 0.04
CA TYR A 28 -8.51 4.00 0.68
C TYR A 28 -8.01 4.89 1.83
N GLN A 29 -8.16 6.21 1.68
CA GLN A 29 -7.91 7.19 2.73
C GLN A 29 -9.26 7.74 3.20
N PRO A 30 -9.75 7.38 4.40
CA PRO A 30 -10.89 8.04 4.99
C PRO A 30 -10.60 9.54 5.09
N ILE A 31 -11.51 10.36 4.58
CA ILE A 31 -11.40 11.81 4.69
C ILE A 31 -11.79 12.18 6.12
N TYR A 32 -10.82 12.15 7.04
CA TYR A 32 -11.01 12.50 8.45
C TYR A 32 -11.24 14.00 8.69
N SER A 33 -11.06 14.85 7.69
CA SER A 33 -11.38 16.29 7.79
C SER A 33 -12.87 16.57 7.85
N VAL A 34 -13.74 15.59 7.58
CA VAL A 34 -15.19 15.72 7.69
C VAL A 34 -15.66 15.15 9.03
N GLU A 35 -16.35 15.97 9.82
CA GLU A 35 -16.85 15.62 11.16
C GLU A 35 -17.65 14.31 11.19
N LYS A 36 -18.44 14.05 10.14
CA LYS A 36 -19.23 12.82 9.97
C LYS A 36 -18.37 11.54 9.92
N ASN A 37 -17.16 11.62 9.37
CA ASN A 37 -16.25 10.49 9.29
C ASN A 37 -15.43 10.33 10.57
N ARG A 38 -15.15 11.43 11.28
CA ARG A 38 -14.50 11.42 12.60
C ARG A 38 -15.39 10.83 13.69
N ASN A 39 -16.71 11.07 13.60
CA ASN A 39 -17.72 10.51 14.51
C ASN A 39 -18.35 9.22 13.99
N ASN A 40 -17.71 8.53 13.05
CA ASN A 40 -18.18 7.21 12.64
C ASN A 40 -17.90 6.22 13.79
N ASN A 41 -18.89 5.45 14.21
CA ASN A 41 -18.77 4.48 15.32
C ASN A 41 -17.92 3.24 14.95
N LEU A 42 -17.35 3.19 13.75
CA LEU A 42 -16.51 2.10 13.29
C LEU A 42 -15.04 2.43 13.60
N PRO A 43 -14.36 1.65 14.45
CA PRO A 43 -12.97 1.90 14.77
C PRO A 43 -12.03 1.65 13.58
N ASP A 44 -11.00 2.50 13.42
CA ASP A 44 -9.93 2.35 12.42
C ASP A 44 -8.75 1.55 12.98
N TYR A 45 -8.69 0.26 12.63
CA TYR A 45 -7.59 -0.64 12.97
C TYR A 45 -6.75 -1.05 11.75
N ARG A 46 -6.71 -0.22 10.70
CA ARG A 46 -5.89 -0.52 9.52
C ARG A 46 -4.41 -0.49 9.88
N SER A 47 -3.65 -1.44 9.34
CA SER A 47 -2.20 -1.49 9.48
C SER A 47 -1.48 -0.42 8.66
N THR A 48 -2.05 -0.05 7.52
CA THR A 48 -1.57 1.03 6.67
C THR A 48 -2.51 2.22 6.85
N LEU A 49 -1.99 3.34 7.33
CA LEU A 49 -2.79 4.54 7.57
C LEU A 49 -2.65 5.56 6.45
N TYR A 50 -1.52 5.54 5.76
CA TYR A 50 -1.17 6.46 4.69
C TYR A 50 -0.33 5.75 3.62
N TRP A 51 -0.62 6.05 2.35
CA TRP A 51 0.13 5.57 1.19
C TRP A 51 0.12 6.66 0.12
N GLN A 52 1.29 7.18 -0.22
CA GLN A 52 1.47 8.12 -1.32
C GLN A 52 2.61 7.62 -2.21
N PRO A 53 2.30 7.02 -3.38
CA PRO A 53 3.31 6.38 -4.22
C PRO A 53 4.19 7.37 -4.98
N ASN A 54 3.73 8.63 -5.11
CA ASN A 54 4.46 9.69 -5.77
C ASN A 54 4.64 10.87 -4.81
N LEU A 55 5.80 10.91 -4.16
CA LEU A 55 6.20 11.99 -3.27
C LEU A 55 7.37 12.74 -3.92
N THR A 56 7.11 13.97 -4.35
CA THR A 56 8.13 14.84 -4.95
C THR A 56 8.72 15.75 -3.89
N CYS A 57 10.03 15.90 -3.88
CA CYS A 57 10.71 16.88 -3.05
C CYS A 57 10.73 18.25 -3.71
N ASP A 58 10.77 19.30 -2.91
CA ASP A 58 10.99 20.67 -3.36
C ASP A 58 12.46 20.91 -3.80
N GLU A 59 12.77 22.14 -4.20
CA GLU A 59 14.11 22.55 -4.62
C GLU A 59 15.19 22.38 -3.54
N ASN A 60 14.78 22.30 -2.26
CA ASN A 60 15.67 22.06 -1.13
C ASN A 60 15.78 20.56 -0.77
N GLY A 61 15.11 19.69 -1.51
CA GLY A 61 15.07 18.25 -1.22
C GLY A 61 14.12 17.85 -0.10
N MET A 62 13.19 18.73 0.29
CA MET A 62 12.23 18.51 1.37
C MET A 62 10.88 18.05 0.82
N ALA A 63 10.22 17.14 1.55
CA ALA A 63 8.87 16.69 1.22
C ALA A 63 8.03 16.61 2.49
N ASP A 64 6.88 17.28 2.47
CA ASP A 64 5.94 17.33 3.59
C ASP A 64 4.70 16.48 3.29
N PHE A 65 4.24 15.74 4.29
CA PHE A 65 2.98 15.00 4.24
C PHE A 65 2.31 15.02 5.61
N ARG A 66 1.00 14.83 5.61
CA ARG A 66 0.19 14.73 6.83
C ARG A 66 -0.72 13.52 6.71
N PHE A 67 -0.90 12.83 7.82
CA PHE A 67 -1.77 11.68 7.93
C PHE A 67 -2.46 11.67 9.29
N TYR A 68 -3.54 10.89 9.38
CA TYR A 68 -4.26 10.65 10.63
C TYR A 68 -3.85 9.30 11.21
N THR A 69 -3.76 9.22 12.54
CA THR A 69 -3.57 7.95 13.24
C THR A 69 -4.88 7.16 13.28
N GLY A 70 -4.77 5.83 13.36
CA GLY A 70 -5.91 4.97 13.68
C GLY A 70 -6.25 5.00 15.18
N ASP A 71 -7.22 4.17 15.58
CA ASP A 71 -7.69 4.08 16.97
C ASP A 71 -6.83 3.16 17.86
N SER A 72 -5.79 2.55 17.29
CA SER A 72 -4.82 1.75 18.03
C SER A 72 -3.80 2.62 18.77
N LYS A 73 -3.61 2.37 20.08
CA LYS A 73 -2.53 2.96 20.90
C LYS A 73 -1.17 2.31 20.65
N SER A 74 -0.74 2.28 19.39
CA SER A 74 0.52 1.65 18.98
C SER A 74 1.42 2.63 18.26
N ASP A 75 2.73 2.40 18.36
CA ASP A 75 3.71 3.12 17.57
C ASP A 75 3.46 2.92 16.07
N CYS A 76 3.63 3.99 15.31
CA CYS A 76 3.56 3.98 13.86
C CYS A 76 4.97 3.98 13.26
N THR A 77 5.21 3.08 12.32
CA THR A 77 6.39 3.12 11.46
C THR A 77 6.05 3.85 10.16
N ILE A 78 6.88 4.83 9.79
CA ILE A 78 6.83 5.47 8.47
C ILE A 78 8.01 4.95 7.66
N LEU A 79 7.72 4.38 6.49
CA LEU A 79 8.72 3.96 5.50
C LEU A 79 8.60 4.88 4.29
N VAL A 80 9.70 5.52 3.93
CA VAL A 80 9.83 6.30 2.69
C VAL A 80 10.89 5.62 1.84
N GLU A 81 10.52 5.28 0.61
CA GLU A 81 11.41 4.71 -0.40
C GLU A 81 11.32 5.53 -1.68
N GLY A 82 12.42 5.64 -2.41
CA GLY A 82 12.47 6.45 -3.62
C GLY A 82 13.75 6.25 -4.42
N ILE A 83 13.84 6.97 -5.54
CA ILE A 83 15.01 6.99 -6.41
C ILE A 83 15.48 8.43 -6.53
N GLY A 84 16.75 8.68 -6.25
CA GLY A 84 17.34 10.02 -6.37
C GLY A 84 17.78 10.36 -7.81
N PRO A 85 18.26 11.59 -8.05
CA PRO A 85 18.50 12.10 -9.40
C PRO A 85 19.56 11.34 -10.20
N LYS A 86 20.42 10.56 -9.54
CA LYS A 86 21.47 9.75 -10.18
C LYS A 86 21.11 8.26 -10.20
N GLY A 87 19.87 7.90 -9.88
CA GLY A 87 19.39 6.52 -9.85
C GLY A 87 19.68 5.79 -8.53
N GLU A 88 20.13 6.50 -7.50
CA GLU A 88 20.36 5.94 -6.18
C GLU A 88 19.06 5.53 -5.50
N ILE A 89 19.05 4.36 -4.83
CA ILE A 89 17.91 3.93 -4.04
C ILE A 89 17.95 4.63 -2.68
N LEU A 90 16.87 5.32 -2.34
CA LEU A 90 16.69 6.01 -1.07
C LEU A 90 15.74 5.20 -0.19
N ARG A 91 16.07 5.07 1.09
CA ARG A 91 15.21 4.43 2.10
C ARG A 91 15.35 5.15 3.43
N LYS A 92 14.23 5.52 4.04
CA LYS A 92 14.17 6.14 5.36
C LYS A 92 13.06 5.52 6.19
N VAL A 93 13.38 5.18 7.44
CA VAL A 93 12.43 4.63 8.40
C VAL A 93 12.33 5.59 9.58
N LEU A 94 11.12 5.99 9.93
CA LEU A 94 10.83 6.83 11.09
C LEU A 94 9.88 6.09 12.03
N GLN A 95 10.00 6.35 13.32
CA GLN A 95 9.09 5.86 14.35
C GLN A 95 8.35 7.05 14.96
N VAL A 96 7.03 6.98 14.98
CA VAL A 96 6.16 7.94 15.65
C VAL A 96 5.49 7.20 16.80
N LYS A 97 5.69 7.67 18.02
CA LYS A 97 5.04 7.08 19.20
C LYS A 97 3.54 7.33 19.13
N GLY A 98 2.74 6.27 19.31
CA GLY A 98 1.30 6.40 19.48
C GLY A 98 1.00 7.17 20.77
N GLN A 99 0.04 8.10 20.72
CA GLN A 99 -0.43 8.83 21.89
C GLN A 99 -1.47 8.04 22.70
#